data_AF-A0A528FRP3-F1
#
_entry.id   AF-A0A528FRP3-F1
#
_cell.length_a   1.000
_cell.length_b   1.000
_cell.length_c   1.000
_cell.angle_alpha   90.00
_cell.angle_beta   90.00
_cell.angle_gamma   90.00
#
_symmetry.space_group_name_H-M   'P 1'
#
loop_
_entity.id
_entity.type
_entity.pdbx_description
1 polymer ?
#
loop_
_entity_poly.entity_id
_entity_poly.type
_entity_poly.pdbx_seq_one_letter_code
_entity_poly.pdbx_strand_id
1 'polypeptide(L)'
;GKVGLVIGGGSGHEPTFLGFVGKGLADAAAIGNVFASPPPDPILECAKAASGSAGVLFMYGNYAGDLMNFDMAAEMAAMDDIEVRTV
;
A
#
# COMPACT_ATOMS: atom_id res chain seq x y z
N GLY A 1 17.59 -7.02 4.09
CA GLY A 1 16.74 -6.07 3.33
C GLY A 1 16.22 -5.00 4.26
N LYS A 2 15.60 -3.94 3.71
CA LYS A 2 14.78 -3.00 4.48
C LYS A 2 13.31 -3.42 4.40
N VAL A 3 12.46 -2.94 5.31
CA VAL A 3 11.01 -3.09 5.20
C VAL A 3 10.54 -2.31 3.97
N GLY A 4 9.71 -2.93 3.13
CA GLY A 4 9.05 -2.23 2.03
C GLY A 4 7.94 -1.32 2.56
N LEU A 5 7.86 -0.08 2.12
CA LEU A 5 6.79 0.85 2.51
C LEU A 5 5.84 1.09 1.33
N VAL A 6 4.61 0.59 1.44
CA VAL A 6 3.54 0.86 0.48
C VAL A 6 2.57 1.87 1.10
N ILE A 7 2.33 2.96 0.39
CA ILE A 7 1.35 3.98 0.75
C ILE A 7 0.19 3.97 -0.23
N GLY A 8 -0.96 4.55 0.12
CA GLY A 8 -2.01 4.69 -0.89
C GLY A 8 -3.36 5.16 -0.39
N GLY A 9 -4.24 5.38 -1.37
CA GLY A 9 -5.59 5.92 -1.21
C GLY A 9 -6.13 6.47 -2.54
N GLY A 10 -7.24 7.17 -2.48
CA GLY A 10 -7.85 7.78 -3.68
C GLY A 10 -7.02 8.90 -4.28
N SER A 11 -7.15 9.10 -5.59
CA SER A 11 -6.60 10.26 -6.29
C SER A 11 -7.37 11.55 -5.98
N GLY A 12 -6.83 12.70 -6.36
CA GLY A 12 -7.37 14.02 -6.02
C GLY A 12 -6.78 14.64 -4.75
N HIS A 13 -5.73 14.03 -4.20
CA HIS A 13 -4.98 14.52 -3.04
C HIS A 13 -3.52 14.85 -3.37
N GLU A 14 -3.18 14.96 -4.65
CA GLU A 14 -1.82 15.21 -5.11
C GLU A 14 -1.24 16.47 -4.42
N PRO A 15 0.00 16.40 -3.89
CA PRO A 15 1.03 15.39 -4.18
C PRO A 15 0.88 14.06 -3.42
N THR A 16 -0.04 13.94 -2.47
CA THR A 16 -0.31 12.67 -1.78
C THR A 16 -1.05 11.71 -2.72
N PHE A 17 -0.64 10.46 -2.92
CA PHE A 17 0.48 9.74 -2.29
C PHE A 17 1.74 9.69 -3.17
N LEU A 18 1.61 9.82 -4.49
CA LEU A 18 2.68 9.60 -5.47
C LEU A 18 3.94 10.44 -5.23
N GLY A 19 3.79 11.67 -4.75
CA GLY A 19 4.90 12.59 -4.48
C GLY A 19 5.82 12.15 -3.35
N PHE A 20 5.44 11.13 -2.56
CA PHE A 20 6.25 10.55 -1.50
C PHE A 20 6.93 9.23 -1.89
N VAL A 21 6.83 8.79 -3.15
CA VAL A 21 7.59 7.64 -3.63
C VAL A 21 9.03 8.06 -3.93
N GLY A 22 10.00 7.46 -3.24
CA GLY A 22 11.41 7.77 -3.43
C GLY A 22 12.31 7.38 -2.27
N LYS A 23 13.63 7.56 -2.47
CA LYS A 23 14.64 7.17 -1.48
C LYS A 23 14.41 7.91 -0.15
N GLY A 24 14.24 7.13 0.92
CA GLY A 24 14.01 7.65 2.28
C GLY A 24 12.54 7.88 2.63
N LEU A 25 11.61 7.62 1.70
CA LEU A 25 10.17 7.69 1.89
C LEU A 25 9.54 6.35 1.46
N ALA A 26 8.45 6.36 0.68
CA ALA A 26 7.76 5.15 0.24
C ALA A 26 8.43 4.45 -0.95
N ASP A 27 8.26 3.14 -1.03
CA ASP A 27 8.76 2.29 -2.11
C ASP A 27 7.76 2.14 -3.26
N ALA A 28 6.46 2.14 -2.94
CA ALA A 28 5.38 2.08 -3.90
C ALA A 28 4.16 2.84 -3.40
N ALA A 29 3.28 3.24 -4.32
CA ALA A 29 2.00 3.87 -4.00
C ALA A 29 0.85 3.22 -4.79
N ALA A 30 -0.16 2.72 -4.08
CA ALA A 30 -1.39 2.23 -4.68
C ALA A 30 -2.40 3.38 -4.79
N ILE A 31 -2.83 3.72 -6.02
CA ILE A 31 -3.67 4.88 -6.29
C ILE A 31 -5.02 4.44 -6.84
N GLY A 32 -6.09 4.84 -6.17
CA GLY A 32 -7.46 4.61 -6.60
C GLY A 32 -8.04 5.74 -7.47
N ASN A 33 -9.32 5.62 -7.77
CA ASN A 33 -10.06 6.68 -8.45
C ASN A 33 -10.21 7.93 -7.56
N VAL A 34 -10.74 9.02 -8.14
CA VAL A 34 -10.89 10.30 -7.41
C VAL A 34 -11.72 10.08 -6.15
N PHE A 35 -11.12 10.35 -4.99
CA PHE A 35 -11.70 10.17 -3.66
C PHE A 35 -12.22 8.75 -3.36
N ALA A 36 -11.66 7.74 -4.03
CA ALA A 36 -12.01 6.35 -3.82
C ALA A 36 -10.76 5.49 -3.63
N SER A 37 -10.77 4.66 -2.58
CA SER A 37 -9.69 3.73 -2.27
C SER A 37 -9.32 2.84 -3.47
N PRO A 38 -8.03 2.53 -3.69
CA PRO A 38 -7.63 1.54 -4.68
C PRO A 38 -8.22 0.17 -4.34
N PRO A 39 -8.59 -0.65 -5.34
CA PRO A 39 -8.97 -2.03 -5.07
C PRO A 39 -7.79 -2.84 -4.51
N PRO A 40 -8.04 -4.01 -3.90
CA PRO A 40 -7.01 -4.84 -3.28
C PRO A 40 -5.89 -5.28 -4.22
N ASP A 41 -6.21 -5.61 -5.47
CA ASP A 41 -5.23 -6.15 -6.43
C ASP A 41 -4.05 -5.19 -6.70
N PRO A 42 -4.26 -3.89 -7.03
CA PRO A 42 -3.16 -2.92 -7.11
C PRO A 42 -2.33 -2.80 -5.83
N ILE A 43 -2.95 -2.91 -4.65
CA ILE A 43 -2.24 -2.82 -3.36
C ILE A 43 -1.31 -4.04 -3.22
N LEU A 44 -1.81 -5.24 -3.54
CA LEU A 44 -1.04 -6.48 -3.53
C LEU A 44 0.15 -6.42 -4.50
N GLU A 45 -0.05 -5.94 -5.72
CA GLU A 45 1.04 -5.81 -6.69
C GLU A 45 2.11 -4.79 -6.23
N CYS A 46 1.69 -3.71 -5.55
CA CYS A 46 2.64 -2.81 -4.87
C CYS A 46 3.41 -3.53 -3.75
N ALA A 47 2.73 -4.36 -2.95
CA ALA A 47 3.35 -5.14 -1.89
C ALA A 47 4.40 -6.11 -2.45
N LYS A 48 4.07 -6.85 -3.52
CA LYS A 48 4.99 -7.76 -4.21
C LYS A 48 6.21 -7.02 -4.75
N ALA A 49 6.01 -5.86 -5.37
CA ALA A 49 7.09 -5.05 -5.92
C ALA A 49 8.00 -4.44 -4.82
N ALA A 50 7.42 -4.08 -3.67
CA ALA A 50 8.16 -3.50 -2.54
C ALA A 50 8.74 -4.55 -1.58
N SER A 51 8.26 -5.80 -1.65
CA SER A 51 8.63 -6.86 -0.73
C SER A 51 10.11 -7.24 -0.88
N GLY A 52 10.74 -7.46 0.27
CA GLY A 52 12.07 -8.01 0.39
C GLY A 52 12.15 -8.94 1.60
N SER A 53 13.36 -9.21 2.08
CA SER A 53 13.57 -10.15 3.21
C SER A 53 13.02 -9.69 4.57
N ALA A 54 12.34 -8.55 4.66
CA ALA A 54 11.94 -7.89 5.92
C ALA A 54 10.45 -7.52 5.97
N GLY A 55 9.64 -8.08 5.07
CA GLY A 55 8.21 -7.79 4.99
C GLY A 55 7.88 -6.39 4.45
N VAL A 56 6.61 -6.03 4.55
CA VAL A 56 6.02 -4.80 4.01
C VAL A 56 5.18 -4.10 5.09
N LEU A 57 5.25 -2.77 5.14
CA LEU A 57 4.36 -1.92 5.92
C LEU A 57 3.41 -1.19 4.97
N PHE A 58 2.12 -1.31 5.20
CA PHE A 58 1.09 -0.48 4.57
C PHE A 58 0.82 0.74 5.44
N MET A 59 0.76 1.92 4.82
CA MET A 59 0.38 3.17 5.49
C MET A 59 -0.68 3.90 4.64
N TYR A 60 -1.87 4.10 5.21
CA TYR A 60 -3.04 4.60 4.48
C TYR A 60 -3.98 5.40 5.40
N GLY A 61 -5.00 6.03 4.81
CA GLY A 61 -5.97 6.83 5.57
C GLY A 61 -6.94 5.96 6.37
N ASN A 62 -7.38 6.45 7.53
CA ASN A 62 -8.42 5.80 8.34
C ASN A 62 -9.83 6.05 7.77
N TYR A 63 -10.11 5.49 6.60
CA TYR A 63 -11.41 5.55 5.93
C TYR A 63 -11.92 4.14 5.64
N ALA A 64 -13.24 3.94 5.70
CA ALA A 64 -13.84 2.60 5.59
C ALA A 64 -13.40 1.83 4.33
N GLY A 65 -13.32 2.50 3.18
CA GLY A 65 -12.86 1.89 1.93
C GLY A 65 -11.37 1.53 1.97
N ASP A 66 -10.54 2.40 2.55
CA ASP A 66 -9.10 2.15 2.68
C ASP A 66 -8.83 0.98 3.64
N LEU A 67 -9.46 0.97 4.82
CA LEU A 67 -9.37 -0.15 5.77
C LEU A 67 -9.74 -1.47 5.09
N MET A 68 -10.93 -1.53 4.46
CA MET A 68 -11.41 -2.76 3.81
C MET A 68 -10.47 -3.26 2.71
N ASN A 69 -10.01 -2.38 1.82
CA ASN A 69 -9.19 -2.79 0.69
C ASN A 69 -7.76 -3.15 1.08
N PHE A 70 -7.15 -2.41 2.02
CA PHE A 70 -5.80 -2.71 2.50
C PHE A 70 -5.77 -3.94 3.41
N ASP A 71 -6.80 -4.19 4.22
CA ASP A 71 -6.90 -5.43 5.01
C ASP A 71 -7.04 -6.65 4.09
N MET A 72 -7.90 -6.56 3.06
CA MET A 72 -8.04 -7.64 2.07
C MET A 72 -6.72 -7.88 1.31
N ALA A 73 -6.01 -6.81 0.92
CA ALA A 73 -4.71 -6.94 0.28
C ALA A 73 -3.65 -7.56 1.22
N ALA A 74 -3.70 -7.28 2.52
CA ALA A 74 -2.81 -7.88 3.51
C ALA A 74 -3.10 -9.38 3.69
N GLU A 75 -4.37 -9.80 3.71
CA GLU A 75 -4.77 -11.21 3.72
C GLU A 75 -4.29 -11.93 2.45
N MET A 76 -4.45 -11.31 1.27
CA MET A 76 -3.97 -11.86 0.01
C MET A 76 -2.44 -11.96 -0.03
N ALA A 77 -1.73 -10.95 0.49
CA ALA A 77 -0.27 -10.96 0.59
C ALA A 77 0.24 -12.09 1.50
N ALA A 78 -0.48 -12.39 2.60
CA ALA A 78 -0.15 -13.50 3.47
C ALA A 78 -0.29 -14.87 2.78
N MET A 79 -1.21 -15.01 1.82
CA MET A 79 -1.33 -16.22 0.99
C MET A 79 -0.13 -16.41 0.05
N ASP A 80 0.57 -15.32 -0.28
CA ASP A 80 1.80 -15.28 -1.09
C ASP A 80 3.08 -15.27 -0.21
N ASP A 81 2.98 -15.65 1.08
CA ASP A 81 4.07 -15.65 2.07
C ASP A 81 4.75 -14.28 2.28
N ILE A 82 4.03 -13.17 2.02
CA ILE A 82 4.51 -11.81 2.26
C ILE A 82 3.98 -11.32 3.63
N GLU A 83 4.88 -11.13 4.59
CA GLU A 83 4.50 -10.55 5.89
C GLU A 83 4.15 -9.06 5.75
N VAL A 84 2.92 -8.71 6.12
CA VAL A 84 2.40 -7.34 6.11
C VAL A 84 2.02 -6.88 7.52
N ARG A 85 2.32 -5.60 7.81
CA ARG A 85 1.78 -4.84 8.95
C ARG A 85 1.18 -3.52 8.45
N THR A 86 0.28 -2.92 9.21
CA THR A 86 -0.45 -1.71 8.82
C THR A 86 -0.32 -0.62 9.89
N VAL A 87 -0.40 0.65 9.47
CA VAL A 87 -0.44 1.84 10.34
C VAL A 87 -1.30 2.95 9.74
#